data_AF-A0A966W8J9-F1
#
_entry.id   AF-A0A966W8J9-F1
#
_cell.length_a   1.000
_cell.length_b   1.000
_cell.length_c   1.000
_cell.angle_alpha   90.00
_cell.angle_beta   90.00
_cell.angle_gamma   90.00
#
_symmetry.space_group_name_H-M   'P 1'
#
loop_
_entity.id
_entity.type
_entity.pdbx_description
1 polymer ?
#
loop_
_entity_poly.entity_id
_entity_poly.type
_entity_poly.pdbx_seq_one_letter_code
_entity_poly.pdbx_strand_id
1 'polypeptide(L)' 'MVLPEPLLGAMKQRAQQLGLTLTAYVSALVRADLGEPHEADPVGLAHRLKALQQRVDRLEQQQSPTE' A
#
# COMPACT_ATOMS: atom_id res chain seq x y z
N MET A 1 -13.53 2.11 -27.48
CA MET A 1 -12.13 1.81 -27.86
C MET A 1 -11.74 0.51 -27.17
N VAL A 2 -11.01 -0.38 -27.85
CA VAL A 2 -10.59 -1.70 -27.32
C VAL A 2 -9.08 -1.65 -27.04
N LEU A 3 -8.63 -2.26 -25.93
CA LEU A 3 -7.21 -2.33 -25.59
C LEU A 3 -6.46 -3.22 -26.61
N PRO A 4 -5.30 -2.81 -27.14
CA PRO A 4 -4.49 -3.67 -28.00
C PRO A 4 -4.11 -4.98 -27.28
N GLU A 5 -4.28 -6.13 -27.94
CA GLU A 5 -3.96 -7.44 -27.35
C GLU A 5 -2.52 -7.56 -26.83
N PRO A 6 -1.48 -7.04 -27.52
CA PRO A 6 -0.11 -7.09 -27.00
C PRO A 6 0.04 -6.36 -25.67
N LEU A 7 -0.64 -5.23 -25.51
CA LEU A 7 -0.61 -4.45 -24.27
C LEU A 7 -1.33 -5.19 -23.14
N LEU A 8 -2.50 -5.77 -23.43
CA LEU A 8 -3.23 -6.58 -22.46
C LEU A 8 -2.39 -7.78 -21.99
N GLY A 9 -1.67 -8.44 -22.90
CA GLY A 9 -0.73 -9.52 -22.58
C GLY A 9 0.40 -9.06 -21.66
N ALA A 10 1.05 -7.95 -21.99
CA ALA A 10 2.12 -7.37 -21.18
C ALA A 10 1.64 -6.99 -19.76
N MET A 11 0.44 -6.41 -19.65
CA MET A 11 -0.15 -6.05 -18.35
C MET A 11 -0.49 -7.30 -17.51
N LYS A 12 -1.02 -8.36 -18.13
CA LYS A 12 -1.27 -9.64 -17.44
C LYS A 12 0.03 -10.26 -16.92
N GLN A 13 1.07 -10.30 -17.75
CA GLN A 13 2.38 -10.83 -17.36
C GLN A 13 2.96 -10.03 -16.18
N ARG A 14 2.88 -8.69 -16.25
CA ARG A 14 3.38 -7.83 -15.17
C ARG A 14 2.59 -8.00 -13.87
N ALA A 15 1.26 -8.12 -13.96
CA ALA A 15 0.42 -8.38 -12.79
C ALA A 15 0.81 -9.70 -12.12
N GLN A 16 1.02 -10.77 -12.90
CA GLN A 16 1.47 -12.07 -12.38
C GLN A 16 2.84 -12.00 -11.68
N GLN A 17 3.81 -11.27 -12.26
CA GLN A 17 5.12 -11.06 -11.63
C GLN A 17 5.03 -10.36 -10.27
N LEU A 18 4.00 -9.55 -10.07
CA LEU A 18 3.73 -8.83 -8.81
C LEU A 18 2.78 -9.59 -7.87
N GLY A 19 2.32 -10.79 -8.26
CA GLY A 19 1.32 -11.56 -7.50
C GLY A 19 -0.07 -10.91 -7.47
N LEU A 20 -0.37 -10.04 -8.43
CA LEU A 20 -1.63 -9.29 -8.52
C LEU A 20 -2.55 -9.89 -9.59
N THR A 21 -3.85 -9.69 -9.42
CA THR A 21 -4.80 -9.83 -10.54
C THR A 21 -4.61 -8.67 -11.51
N LEU A 22 -4.98 -8.86 -12.78
CA LEU A 22 -4.92 -7.79 -13.77
C LEU A 22 -5.71 -6.55 -13.31
N THR A 23 -6.90 -6.74 -12.74
CA THR A 23 -7.73 -5.66 -12.20
C THR A 23 -7.01 -4.91 -11.08
N ALA A 24 -6.41 -5.61 -10.12
CA ALA A 24 -5.68 -4.97 -9.02
C ALA A 24 -4.47 -4.16 -9.52
N TYR A 25 -3.76 -4.68 -10.52
CA TYR A 25 -2.64 -3.99 -11.16
C TYR A 25 -3.10 -2.71 -11.88
N VAL A 26 -4.18 -2.78 -12.66
CA VAL A 26 -4.74 -1.61 -13.38
C VAL A 26 -5.24 -0.57 -12.37
N SER A 27 -5.97 -0.98 -11.33
CA SER A 27 -6.43 -0.07 -10.29
C SER A 27 -5.27 0.64 -9.58
N ALA A 28 -4.17 -0.07 -9.32
CA ALA A 28 -2.98 0.53 -8.73
C ALA A 28 -2.31 1.56 -9.67
N LEU A 29 -2.23 1.26 -10.97
CA LEU A 29 -1.71 2.20 -11.97
C LEU A 29 -2.56 3.46 -12.06
N VAL A 30 -3.88 3.32 -12.14
CA VAL A 30 -4.81 4.46 -12.24
C VAL A 30 -4.74 5.32 -10.98
N ARG A 31 -4.71 4.72 -9.79
CA ARG A 31 -4.55 5.47 -8.53
C ARG A 31 -3.23 6.24 -8.49
N ALA A 32 -2.13 5.61 -8.90
CA ALA A 32 -0.82 6.26 -8.96
C ALA A 32 -0.79 7.43 -9.95
N ASP A 33 -1.43 7.27 -11.11
CA ASP A 33 -1.57 8.32 -12.14
C ASP A 33 -2.40 9.51 -11.65
N LEU A 34 -3.47 9.23 -10.92
CA LEU A 34 -4.33 10.26 -10.30
C LEU A 34 -3.69 10.91 -9.06
N GLY A 35 -2.50 10.47 -8.63
CA GLY A 35 -1.86 10.94 -7.41
C GLY A 35 -2.63 10.56 -6.14
N GLU A 36 -3.56 9.60 -6.23
CA GLU A 36 -4.25 9.08 -5.07
C GLU A 36 -3.29 8.21 -4.27
N PRO A 37 -3.11 8.46 -2.96
CA PRO A 37 -2.36 7.54 -2.13
C PRO A 37 -3.04 6.17 -2.27
N HIS A 38 -2.22 5.13 -2.48
CA HIS A 38 -2.67 3.76 -2.33
C HIS A 38 -3.37 3.74 -0.97
N GLU A 39 -4.70 3.60 -0.93
CA GLU A 39 -5.42 3.32 0.30
C GLU A 39 -4.76 2.06 0.84
N ALA A 40 -3.79 2.31 1.74
CA ALA A 40 -3.09 1.29 2.45
C ALA A 40 -4.20 0.53 3.14
N ASP A 41 -4.33 -0.74 2.77
CA ASP A 41 -5.12 -1.74 3.47
C ASP A 41 -5.47 -1.23 4.88
N PRO A 42 -6.73 -0.82 5.14
CA PRO A 42 -7.08 -0.11 6.36
C PRO A 42 -6.70 -0.92 7.61
N VAL A 43 -6.62 -2.25 7.47
CA VAL A 43 -6.10 -3.17 8.48
C VAL A 43 -4.58 -2.99 8.67
N GLY A 44 -3.81 -2.98 7.59
CA GLY A 44 -2.37 -2.70 7.59
C GLY A 44 -2.02 -1.31 8.12
N LEU A 45 -2.82 -0.28 7.84
CA LEU A 45 -2.64 1.06 8.36
C LEU A 45 -2.94 1.13 9.87
N ALA A 46 -4.04 0.51 10.32
CA ALA A 46 -4.35 0.38 11.74
C ALA A 46 -3.24 -0.36 12.50
N HIS A 47 -2.66 -1.41 11.91
CA HIS A 47 -1.55 -2.16 12.51
C HIS A 47 -0.28 -1.29 12.64
N ARG A 48 0.03 -0.49 11.61
CA ARG A 48 1.18 0.45 11.65
C ARG A 48 0.97 1.55 12.68
N LEU A 49 -0.22 2.13 12.76
CA LEU A 49 -0.56 3.13 13.78
C LEU A 49 -0.46 2.55 15.19
N LYS A 50 -0.97 1.34 15.42
CA LYS A 50 -0.85 0.66 16.71
C LYS A 50 0.61 0.40 17.10
N ALA A 51 1.43 -0.04 16.15
CA ALA A 51 2.87 -0.24 16.40
C ALA A 51 3.59 1.09 16.68
N LEU A 52 3.17 2.19 16.05
CA LEU A 52 3.72 3.52 16.30
C LEU A 52 3.32 4.02 17.70
N GLN A 53 2.05 3.87 18.09
CA GLN A 53 1.55 4.24 19.42
C GLN A 53 2.33 3.51 20.52
N GLN A 54 2.49 2.19 20.39
CA GLN A 54 3.25 1.40 21.36
C GLN A 54 4.72 1.83 21.49
N ARG A 55 5.32 2.37 20.42
CA ARG A 55 6.68 2.91 20.46
C ARG A 55 6.71 4.25 21.18
N VAL A 56 5.73 5.12 20.94
CA VAL A 56 5.60 6.40 21.64
C VAL A 56 5.40 6.16 23.14
N ASP A 57 4.46 5.29 23.54
CA ASP A 57 4.20 5.00 24.95
C ASP A 57 5.47 4.49 25.67
N ARG A 58 6.28 3.66 25.01
CA ARG A 58 7.57 3.20 25.56
C ARG A 58 8.58 4.32 25.69
N LEU A 59 8.65 5.20 24.70
CA LEU A 59 9.57 6.35 24.74
C LEU A 59 9.17 7.34 25.83
N GLU A 60 7.88 7.60 26.01
CA GLU A 60 7.35 8.46 27.09
C GLU A 60 7.62 7.86 28.48
N GLN A 61 7.44 6.55 28.64
CA GLN A 61 7.80 5.84 29.87
C GLN A 61 9.31 5.84 30.14
N GLN A 62 10.13 5.79 29.08
CA GLN A 62 11.59 5.86 29.19
C GLN A 62 12.12 7.29 29.38
N GLN A 63 11.34 8.31 29.02
CA GLN A 63 11.63 9.72 29.29
C GLN A 63 11.13 10.19 30.67
N SER A 64 10.41 9.32 31.38
CA SER A 64 10.01 9.54 32.77
C SER A 64 10.98 8.85 33.76
N PRO A 65 12.28 9.19 33.74
CA PRO A 65 13.02 9.29 34.98
C PRO A 65 13.76 10.63 35.03
N THR A 66 13.32 11.51 35.94
CA THR A 66 14.09 12.23 36.97
C THR A 66 13.39 13.56 37.28
N GLU A 67 12.90 13.66 38.53
CA GLU A 67 12.49 14.85 39.32
C GLU A 67 11.21 15.62 39.00
#